data_AF-A0A662QAE2-F1
#
_entry.id   AF-A0A662QAE2-F1
#
_cell.length_a   1.000
_cell.length_b   1.000
_cell.length_c   1.000
_cell.angle_alpha   90.00
_cell.angle_beta   90.00
_cell.angle_gamma   90.00
#
_symmetry.space_group_name_H-M   'P 1'
#
loop_
_entity.id
_entity.type
_entity.pdbx_description
1 polymer ?
#
loop_
_entity_poly.entity_id
_entity_poly.type
_entity_poly.pdbx_seq_one_letter_code
_entity_poly.pdbx_strand_id
1 'polypeptide(L)'
;MNRRTILLSILLIAILVTAGLNPVLGKQHSKRIVEVNALGLVYIYDEDPSTGDKTIIQFPKNLVKNLVNYASTDDPEPELEVGNRTFSIIIDSKPGQTVHLVTVFRGIVSWNPSQRNFELKVPLNPIISIKEKIPFSIEVKVPGNASSVSPAYLKQVSTGILSGSVDEMDLSKKDVEEVSVTFTSQTLRIIDITSTKLIAEPFERKMELDLKIQHLGGEDASRITLRLPINSYNIEARDHLGKISSSYDAETGQVRITFRQALKFGEGTYLSIRFKIPENSS
;
A
#
# COMPACT_ATOMS: atom_id res chain seq x y z
N MET A 1 10.30 -14.29 -13.77
CA MET A 1 9.42 -13.59 -12.81
C MET A 1 9.40 -14.42 -11.53
N ASN A 2 9.88 -13.89 -10.40
CA ASN A 2 10.30 -14.71 -9.27
C ASN A 2 9.11 -15.19 -8.42
N ARG A 3 8.90 -16.51 -8.37
CA ARG A 3 7.83 -17.21 -7.60
C ARG A 3 7.76 -16.82 -6.11
N ARG A 4 8.84 -16.25 -5.55
CA ARG A 4 8.92 -15.84 -4.14
C ARG A 4 8.21 -14.52 -3.83
N THR A 5 8.06 -13.61 -4.79
CA THR A 5 7.30 -12.36 -4.57
C THR A 5 5.80 -12.63 -4.51
N ILE A 6 5.34 -13.64 -5.26
CA ILE A 6 3.95 -14.14 -5.21
C ILE A 6 3.65 -14.75 -3.83
N LEU A 7 4.62 -15.46 -3.23
CA LEU A 7 4.45 -16.12 -1.91
C LEU A 7 4.33 -15.14 -0.72
N LEU A 8 5.01 -13.99 -0.75
CA LEU A 8 4.92 -13.00 0.33
C LEU A 8 3.61 -12.22 0.31
N SER A 9 3.03 -11.98 -0.87
CA SER A 9 1.68 -11.44 -1.01
C SER A 9 0.64 -12.44 -0.50
N ILE A 10 0.79 -13.73 -0.83
CA ILE A 10 -0.10 -14.82 -0.37
C ILE A 10 -0.05 -14.99 1.16
N LEU A 11 1.12 -14.79 1.80
CA LEU A 11 1.24 -14.98 3.26
C LEU A 11 0.55 -13.87 4.08
N LEU A 12 0.49 -12.64 3.56
CA LEU A 12 -0.28 -11.56 4.20
C LEU A 12 -1.79 -11.77 4.03
N ILE A 13 -2.20 -12.34 2.89
CA ILE A 13 -3.58 -12.71 2.56
C ILE A 13 -4.07 -13.87 3.44
N ALA A 14 -3.22 -14.87 3.72
CA ALA A 14 -3.61 -16.04 4.53
C ALA A 14 -3.95 -15.68 6.00
N ILE A 15 -3.44 -14.57 6.54
CA ILE A 15 -3.75 -14.13 7.91
C ILE A 15 -5.11 -13.39 7.97
N LEU A 16 -5.64 -12.90 6.84
CA LEU A 16 -6.95 -12.27 6.76
C LEU A 16 -8.10 -13.24 6.44
N VAL A 17 -7.83 -14.45 5.95
CA VAL A 17 -8.84 -15.36 5.35
C VAL A 17 -9.33 -16.48 6.29
N THR A 18 -8.97 -16.53 7.57
CA THR A 18 -9.45 -17.60 8.47
C THR A 18 -10.90 -17.47 8.96
N ALA A 19 -11.68 -16.53 8.43
CA ALA A 19 -13.11 -16.40 8.75
C ALA A 19 -13.96 -16.29 7.47
N GLY A 20 -14.36 -17.43 6.89
CA GLY A 20 -15.39 -17.40 5.85
C GLY A 20 -15.42 -18.57 4.86
N LEU A 21 -15.51 -19.82 5.32
CA LEU A 21 -15.92 -20.93 4.46
C LEU A 21 -17.29 -21.44 4.91
N ASN A 22 -18.34 -20.80 4.41
CA ASN A 22 -19.69 -21.36 4.29
C ASN A 22 -20.40 -20.66 3.12
N PRO A 23 -20.80 -21.37 2.05
CA PRO A 23 -21.67 -20.80 1.03
C PRO A 23 -23.11 -20.86 1.55
N VAL A 24 -23.44 -19.98 2.50
CA VAL A 24 -24.84 -19.59 2.67
C VAL A 24 -25.14 -18.66 1.49
N LEU A 25 -26.32 -18.74 0.88
CA LEU A 25 -26.89 -17.63 0.09
C LEU A 25 -27.05 -16.43 1.04
N GLY A 26 -25.94 -15.81 1.40
CA GLY A 26 -25.88 -14.58 2.15
C GLY A 26 -26.34 -13.47 1.22
N LYS A 27 -27.03 -12.49 1.78
CA LYS A 27 -27.26 -11.22 1.12
C LYS A 27 -25.92 -10.73 0.56
N GLN A 28 -25.87 -10.40 -0.74
CA GLN A 28 -24.66 -9.83 -1.35
C GLN A 28 -24.21 -8.64 -0.50
N HIS A 29 -22.91 -8.52 -0.26
CA HIS A 29 -22.33 -7.43 0.52
C HIS A 29 -21.00 -7.03 -0.13
N SER A 30 -20.61 -5.79 0.11
CA SER A 30 -19.29 -5.28 -0.26
C SER A 30 -18.57 -4.79 0.99
N LYS A 31 -17.25 -4.97 1.01
CA LYS A 31 -16.40 -4.55 2.11
C LYS A 31 -15.11 -3.94 1.60
N ARG A 32 -14.72 -2.83 2.20
CA ARG A 32 -13.45 -2.15 1.93
C ARG A 32 -12.60 -2.03 3.19
N ILE A 33 -11.33 -2.37 3.11
CA ILE A 33 -10.33 -2.08 4.14
C ILE A 33 -9.29 -1.14 3.54
N VAL A 34 -9.08 0.00 4.19
CA VAL A 34 -8.05 0.97 3.83
C VAL A 34 -6.99 0.97 4.92
N GLU A 35 -5.74 0.67 4.59
CA GLU A 35 -4.64 0.63 5.57
C GLU A 35 -3.46 1.48 5.12
N VAL A 36 -3.04 2.42 5.98
CA VAL A 36 -1.84 3.23 5.79
C VAL A 36 -0.65 2.55 6.47
N ASN A 37 0.36 2.18 5.70
CA ASN A 37 1.57 1.59 6.26
C ASN A 37 2.54 2.63 6.84
N ALA A 38 3.61 2.17 7.48
CA ALA A 38 4.61 3.03 8.12
C ALA A 38 5.43 3.94 7.17
N LEU A 39 5.32 3.74 5.84
CA LEU A 39 6.01 4.53 4.81
C LEU A 39 5.06 5.45 4.03
N GLY A 40 3.77 5.46 4.37
CA GLY A 40 2.76 6.28 3.69
C GLY A 40 2.21 5.66 2.40
N LEU A 41 2.43 4.36 2.17
CA LEU A 41 1.66 3.62 1.18
C LEU A 41 0.28 3.30 1.75
N VAL A 42 -0.72 3.32 0.89
CA VAL A 42 -2.10 2.98 1.24
C VAL A 42 -2.52 1.74 0.50
N TYR A 43 -2.91 0.74 1.25
CA TYR A 43 -3.47 -0.51 0.77
C TYR A 43 -4.98 -0.38 0.83
N ILE A 44 -5.66 -0.58 -0.29
CA ILE A 44 -7.12 -0.72 -0.33
C ILE A 44 -7.40 -2.16 -0.72
N TYR A 45 -8.07 -2.86 0.17
CA TYR A 45 -8.55 -4.21 -0.05
C TYR A 45 -10.07 -4.17 -0.18
N ASP A 46 -10.58 -4.68 -1.29
CA ASP A 46 -11.99 -4.75 -1.62
C ASP A 46 -12.44 -6.20 -1.68
N GLU A 47 -13.58 -6.50 -1.04
CA GLU A 47 -14.34 -7.75 -1.15
C GLU A 47 -15.69 -7.40 -1.76
N ASP A 48 -15.93 -7.81 -3.00
CA ASP A 48 -17.10 -7.39 -3.77
C ASP A 48 -17.82 -8.57 -4.43
N PRO A 49 -19.15 -8.50 -4.61
CA PRO A 49 -19.86 -9.52 -5.36
C PRO A 49 -19.46 -9.48 -6.84
N SER A 50 -19.26 -10.65 -7.43
CA SER A 50 -19.00 -10.77 -8.86
C SER A 50 -20.16 -10.27 -9.72
N THR A 51 -19.84 -9.56 -10.80
CA THR A 51 -20.81 -9.07 -11.79
C THR A 51 -21.00 -10.01 -12.99
N GLY A 52 -20.40 -11.20 -12.96
CA GLY A 52 -20.52 -12.19 -14.04
C GLY A 52 -19.20 -12.95 -14.27
N ASP A 53 -18.91 -13.24 -15.54
CA ASP A 53 -17.67 -13.91 -15.93
C ASP A 53 -16.44 -12.99 -15.83
N LYS A 54 -16.67 -11.68 -15.78
CA LYS A 54 -15.67 -10.67 -15.44
C LYS A 54 -16.27 -9.65 -14.50
N THR A 55 -15.49 -9.24 -13.51
CA THR A 55 -15.84 -8.19 -12.57
C THR A 55 -14.96 -6.98 -12.83
N ILE A 56 -15.60 -5.85 -13.12
CA ILE A 56 -14.93 -4.59 -13.43
C ILE A 56 -15.05 -3.69 -12.22
N ILE A 57 -13.94 -3.49 -11.51
CA ILE A 57 -13.85 -2.61 -10.34
C ILE A 57 -13.19 -1.31 -10.78
N GLN A 58 -13.89 -0.19 -10.66
CA GLN A 58 -13.40 1.11 -11.11
C GLN A 58 -13.10 2.08 -9.98
N PHE A 59 -12.17 2.99 -10.27
CA PHE A 59 -11.70 4.03 -9.38
C PHE A 59 -11.64 5.37 -10.12
N PRO A 60 -11.75 6.51 -9.40
CA PRO A 60 -11.53 7.83 -9.98
C PRO A 60 -10.20 7.94 -10.73
N LYS A 61 -10.23 8.48 -11.97
CA LYS A 61 -9.04 8.54 -12.86
C LYS A 61 -7.86 9.29 -12.24
N ASN A 62 -8.11 10.31 -11.42
CA ASN A 62 -7.08 11.11 -10.78
C ASN A 62 -6.12 10.29 -9.89
N LEU A 63 -6.55 9.11 -9.42
CA LEU A 63 -5.73 8.21 -8.58
C LEU A 63 -4.80 7.30 -9.39
N VAL A 64 -4.95 7.19 -10.71
CA VAL A 64 -4.12 6.27 -11.52
C VAL A 64 -2.63 6.63 -11.44
N LYS A 65 -2.30 7.92 -11.33
CA LYS A 65 -0.91 8.40 -11.16
C LYS A 65 -0.28 7.97 -9.82
N ASN A 66 -1.14 7.65 -8.85
CA ASN A 66 -0.77 7.25 -7.50
C ASN A 66 -0.75 5.72 -7.37
N LEU A 67 -1.32 4.97 -8.34
CA LEU A 67 -1.35 3.51 -8.33
C LEU A 67 0.07 2.96 -8.48
N VAL A 68 0.51 2.17 -7.50
CA VAL A 68 1.80 1.49 -7.47
C VAL A 68 1.66 0.07 -7.99
N ASN A 69 0.64 -0.64 -7.52
CA ASN A 69 0.40 -2.03 -7.88
C ASN A 69 -1.06 -2.41 -7.59
N TYR A 70 -1.50 -3.52 -8.18
CA TYR A 70 -2.80 -4.14 -7.91
C TYR A 70 -2.68 -5.66 -8.08
N ALA A 71 -3.48 -6.42 -7.35
CA ALA A 71 -3.50 -7.88 -7.42
C ALA A 71 -4.84 -8.44 -6.95
N SER A 72 -5.26 -9.56 -7.53
CA SER A 72 -6.43 -10.33 -7.12
C SER A 72 -5.99 -11.72 -6.65
N THR A 73 -6.73 -12.30 -5.71
CA THR A 73 -6.57 -13.73 -5.37
C THR A 73 -7.34 -14.64 -6.30
N ASP A 74 -8.34 -14.09 -7.00
CA ASP A 74 -9.27 -14.83 -7.83
C ASP A 74 -8.81 -14.89 -9.30
N ASP A 75 -7.94 -13.95 -9.68
CA ASP A 75 -7.33 -13.83 -11.01
C ASP A 75 -5.82 -13.57 -10.86
N PRO A 76 -4.93 -14.42 -11.42
CA PRO A 76 -3.49 -14.21 -11.35
C PRO A 76 -2.99 -13.05 -12.22
N GLU A 77 -3.75 -12.63 -13.24
CA GLU A 77 -3.32 -11.61 -14.20
C GLU A 77 -4.45 -10.60 -14.50
N PRO A 78 -4.94 -9.86 -13.47
CA PRO A 78 -5.99 -8.88 -13.68
C PRO A 78 -5.54 -7.77 -14.65
N GLU A 79 -6.46 -7.30 -15.47
CA GLU A 79 -6.18 -6.30 -16.51
C GLU A 79 -6.44 -4.88 -15.98
N LEU A 80 -5.55 -3.94 -16.31
CA LEU A 80 -5.73 -2.51 -16.01
C LEU A 80 -6.14 -1.76 -17.29
N GLU A 81 -7.29 -1.09 -17.24
CA GLU A 81 -7.75 -0.20 -18.31
C GLU A 81 -7.91 1.23 -17.81
N VAL A 82 -7.39 2.21 -18.55
CA VAL A 82 -7.51 3.63 -18.20
C VAL A 82 -8.51 4.31 -19.12
N GLY A 83 -9.66 4.69 -18.58
CA GLY A 83 -10.72 5.38 -19.30
C GLY A 83 -10.66 6.91 -19.22
N ASN A 84 -11.78 7.54 -19.58
CA ASN A 84 -11.90 9.01 -19.58
C ASN A 84 -12.11 9.60 -18.17
N ARG A 85 -12.98 8.98 -17.35
CA ARG A 85 -13.35 9.46 -16.00
C ARG A 85 -12.86 8.54 -14.88
N THR A 86 -12.67 7.27 -15.17
CA THR A 86 -12.23 6.23 -14.24
C THR A 86 -11.08 5.44 -14.86
N PHE A 87 -10.34 4.73 -14.03
CA PHE A 87 -9.58 3.55 -14.46
C PHE A 87 -10.24 2.31 -13.84
N SER A 88 -10.05 1.16 -14.47
CA SER A 88 -10.69 -0.11 -14.11
C SER A 88 -9.64 -1.18 -13.90
N ILE A 89 -9.85 -2.03 -12.90
CA ILE A 89 -9.22 -3.34 -12.78
C ILE A 89 -10.27 -4.38 -13.18
N ILE A 90 -9.97 -5.18 -14.20
CA ILE A 90 -10.84 -6.23 -14.71
C ILE A 90 -10.31 -7.56 -14.17
N ILE A 91 -11.18 -8.31 -13.51
CA ILE A 91 -10.85 -9.56 -12.84
C ILE A 91 -11.72 -10.66 -13.44
N ASP A 92 -11.11 -11.74 -13.92
CA ASP A 92 -11.84 -12.93 -14.32
C ASP A 92 -12.57 -13.53 -13.11
N SER A 93 -13.87 -13.74 -13.28
CA SER A 93 -14.75 -14.13 -12.18
C SER A 93 -15.80 -15.15 -12.58
N LYS A 94 -16.54 -15.68 -11.60
CA LYS A 94 -17.71 -16.53 -11.82
C LYS A 94 -18.94 -15.89 -11.21
N PRO A 95 -20.13 -16.04 -11.80
CA PRO A 95 -21.37 -15.58 -11.16
C PRO A 95 -21.54 -16.14 -9.75
N GLY A 96 -21.90 -15.28 -8.80
CA GLY A 96 -22.17 -15.66 -7.40
C GLY A 96 -20.94 -15.82 -6.51
N GLN A 97 -19.71 -15.62 -7.02
CA GLN A 97 -18.51 -15.56 -6.18
C GLN A 97 -18.30 -14.17 -5.58
N THR A 98 -17.49 -14.10 -4.51
CA THR A 98 -16.89 -12.85 -4.04
C THR A 98 -15.53 -12.68 -4.71
N VAL A 99 -15.25 -11.47 -5.19
CA VAL A 99 -13.98 -11.06 -5.79
C VAL A 99 -13.20 -10.24 -4.78
N HIS A 100 -11.89 -10.47 -4.72
CA HIS A 100 -10.97 -9.84 -3.78
C HIS A 100 -9.90 -9.08 -4.56
N LEU A 101 -9.80 -7.77 -4.32
CA LEU A 101 -8.83 -6.91 -4.99
C LEU A 101 -8.01 -6.14 -3.96
N VAL A 102 -6.69 -6.22 -4.07
CA VAL A 102 -5.78 -5.31 -3.37
C VAL A 102 -5.25 -4.29 -4.38
N THR A 103 -5.38 -3.01 -4.06
CA THR A 103 -4.70 -1.91 -4.76
C THR A 103 -3.76 -1.19 -3.80
N VAL A 104 -2.61 -0.76 -4.30
CA VAL A 104 -1.58 -0.06 -3.51
C VAL A 104 -1.37 1.31 -4.12
N PHE A 105 -1.55 2.35 -3.32
CA PHE A 105 -1.35 3.73 -3.72
C PHE A 105 -0.19 4.37 -2.95
N ARG A 106 0.54 5.25 -3.63
CA ARG A 106 1.54 6.14 -3.03
C ARG A 106 1.10 7.60 -3.14
N GLY A 107 1.51 8.44 -2.21
CA GLY A 107 1.31 9.90 -2.30
C GLY A 107 -0.14 10.37 -2.20
N ILE A 108 -1.02 9.55 -1.59
CA ILE A 108 -2.40 9.95 -1.24
C ILE A 108 -2.56 10.30 0.24
N VAL A 109 -1.52 10.07 1.03
CA VAL A 109 -1.36 10.64 2.37
C VAL A 109 -0.48 11.88 2.25
N SER A 110 -0.97 13.02 2.71
CA SER A 110 -0.21 14.27 2.77
C SER A 110 0.15 14.64 4.20
N TRP A 111 1.24 15.39 4.36
CA TRP A 111 1.68 15.92 5.65
C TRP A 111 1.47 17.43 5.70
N ASN A 112 0.86 17.93 6.77
CA ASN A 112 0.76 19.34 7.07
C ASN A 112 1.84 19.71 8.11
N PRO A 113 2.94 20.37 7.72
CA PRO A 113 4.03 20.70 8.64
C PRO A 113 3.61 21.72 9.71
N SER A 114 2.67 22.62 9.41
CA SER A 114 2.19 23.64 10.36
C SER A 114 1.36 23.04 11.48
N GLN A 115 0.53 22.04 11.16
CA GLN A 115 -0.35 21.37 12.12
C GLN A 115 0.23 20.06 12.67
N ARG A 116 1.35 19.59 12.13
CA ARG A 116 2.00 18.31 12.45
C ARG A 116 1.04 17.12 12.39
N ASN A 117 0.20 17.08 11.35
CA ASN A 117 -0.74 16.00 11.11
C ASN A 117 -0.67 15.48 9.67
N PHE A 118 -1.15 14.26 9.50
CA PHE A 118 -1.33 13.61 8.21
C PHE A 118 -2.79 13.71 7.78
N GLU A 119 -3.01 13.76 6.47
CA GLU A 119 -4.35 13.71 5.87
C GLU A 119 -4.38 12.58 4.83
N LEU A 120 -5.31 11.65 5.00
CA LEU A 120 -5.64 10.59 4.05
C LEU A 120 -6.92 10.96 3.32
N LYS A 121 -6.91 10.89 1.99
CA LYS A 121 -8.12 10.99 1.15
C LYS A 121 -8.20 9.81 0.18
N VAL A 122 -9.30 9.08 0.23
CA VAL A 122 -9.56 7.91 -0.63
C VAL A 122 -11.03 7.85 -1.04
N PRO A 123 -11.37 7.21 -2.16
CA PRO A 123 -12.76 6.94 -2.51
C PRO A 123 -13.41 6.05 -1.45
N LEU A 124 -14.63 6.39 -1.05
CA LEU A 124 -15.38 5.66 -0.03
C LEU A 124 -15.63 4.21 -0.41
N ASN A 125 -16.04 3.97 -1.65
CA ASN A 125 -16.41 2.65 -2.15
C ASN A 125 -15.84 2.42 -3.55
N PRO A 126 -15.73 1.16 -4.00
CA PRO A 126 -15.44 0.87 -5.40
C PRO A 126 -16.63 1.23 -6.29
N ILE A 127 -16.38 1.46 -7.58
CA ILE A 127 -17.42 1.59 -8.60
C ILE A 127 -17.57 0.24 -9.29
N ILE A 128 -18.74 -0.38 -9.18
CA ILE A 128 -19.00 -1.73 -9.69
C ILE A 128 -20.37 -1.75 -10.36
N SER A 129 -20.49 -2.42 -11.51
CA SER A 129 -21.72 -2.47 -12.29
C SER A 129 -22.73 -3.49 -11.73
N ILE A 130 -23.11 -3.31 -10.47
CA ILE A 130 -24.19 -4.06 -9.81
C ILE A 130 -25.50 -3.27 -9.90
N LYS A 131 -26.62 -3.97 -10.14
CA LYS A 131 -27.94 -3.33 -10.33
C LYS A 131 -28.65 -3.00 -9.00
N GLU A 132 -28.33 -3.73 -7.95
CA GLU A 132 -29.01 -3.66 -6.66
C GLU A 132 -28.18 -2.90 -5.65
N LYS A 133 -28.86 -2.20 -4.74
CA LYS A 133 -28.20 -1.65 -3.55
C LYS A 133 -27.91 -2.78 -2.59
N ILE A 134 -26.68 -2.80 -2.08
CA ILE A 134 -26.22 -3.87 -1.18
C ILE A 134 -25.64 -3.26 0.11
N PRO A 135 -25.63 -4.02 1.21
CA PRO A 135 -24.85 -3.68 2.40
C PRO A 135 -23.38 -3.43 2.05
N PHE A 136 -22.85 -2.30 2.51
CA PHE A 136 -21.45 -1.91 2.37
C PHE A 136 -20.84 -1.66 3.75
N SER A 137 -19.63 -2.15 3.96
CA SER A 137 -18.85 -1.87 5.15
C SER A 137 -17.46 -1.36 4.79
N ILE A 138 -16.92 -0.47 5.63
CA ILE A 138 -15.58 0.06 5.46
C ILE A 138 -14.85 0.09 6.79
N GLU A 139 -13.57 -0.28 6.75
CA GLU A 139 -12.62 -0.12 7.83
C GLU A 139 -11.43 0.71 7.35
N VAL A 140 -10.99 1.68 8.16
CA VAL A 140 -9.83 2.52 7.87
C VAL A 140 -8.84 2.40 9.02
N LYS A 141 -7.62 1.99 8.70
CA LYS A 141 -6.50 1.82 9.63
C LYS A 141 -5.42 2.86 9.34
N VAL A 142 -5.17 3.74 10.30
CA VAL A 142 -4.10 4.74 10.25
C VAL A 142 -3.11 4.50 11.40
N PRO A 143 -1.80 4.76 11.20
CA PRO A 143 -0.78 4.49 12.21
C PRO A 143 -0.74 5.59 13.29
N GLY A 144 -1.83 5.78 14.02
CA GLY A 144 -1.91 6.73 15.13
C GLY A 144 -3.33 7.22 15.42
N ASN A 145 -3.47 8.42 15.98
CA ASN A 145 -4.75 8.91 16.46
C ASN A 145 -5.47 9.73 15.37
N ALA A 146 -6.65 9.26 14.96
CA ALA A 146 -7.55 10.03 14.12
C ALA A 146 -8.15 11.21 14.91
N SER A 147 -8.28 12.36 14.25
CA SER A 147 -8.68 13.64 14.86
C SER A 147 -9.81 14.33 14.10
N SER A 148 -9.89 14.14 12.78
CA SER A 148 -11.01 14.56 11.94
C SER A 148 -11.34 13.42 10.99
N VAL A 149 -12.62 13.08 10.86
CA VAL A 149 -13.08 11.93 10.09
C VAL A 149 -14.34 12.30 9.31
N SER A 150 -14.33 12.01 8.02
CA SER A 150 -15.48 12.07 7.13
C SER A 150 -15.54 10.78 6.30
N PRO A 151 -16.72 10.21 6.03
CA PRO A 151 -18.06 10.67 6.47
C PRO A 151 -18.34 10.41 7.96
N ALA A 152 -19.33 11.12 8.52
CA ALA A 152 -19.59 11.16 9.97
C ALA A 152 -20.02 9.81 10.59
N TYR A 153 -20.44 8.85 9.78
CA TYR A 153 -20.79 7.50 10.25
C TYR A 153 -19.57 6.60 10.49
N LEU A 154 -18.37 6.98 10.01
CA LEU A 154 -17.14 6.31 10.38
C LEU A 154 -16.82 6.63 11.84
N LYS A 155 -16.84 5.61 12.69
CA LYS A 155 -16.56 5.74 14.13
C LYS A 155 -15.27 5.05 14.49
N GLN A 156 -14.54 5.64 15.43
CA GLN A 156 -13.35 5.03 15.98
C GLN A 156 -13.73 3.83 16.87
N VAL A 157 -13.26 2.65 16.48
CA VAL A 157 -13.47 1.40 17.25
C VAL A 157 -12.29 1.09 18.14
N SER A 158 -11.08 1.49 17.73
CA SER A 158 -9.86 1.44 18.54
C SER A 158 -8.86 2.49 18.04
N THR A 159 -7.72 2.64 18.71
CA THR A 159 -6.68 3.58 18.30
C THR A 159 -6.25 3.36 16.86
N GLY A 160 -6.54 4.35 16.01
CA GLY A 160 -6.20 4.31 14.59
C GLY A 160 -7.08 3.42 13.73
N ILE A 161 -8.12 2.78 14.28
CA ILE A 161 -9.07 1.97 13.50
C ILE A 161 -10.45 2.64 13.53
N LEU A 162 -10.94 2.99 12.34
CA LEU A 162 -12.27 3.54 12.09
C LEU A 162 -13.10 2.51 11.36
N SER A 163 -14.37 2.37 11.69
CA SER A 163 -15.29 1.47 10.99
C SER A 163 -16.65 2.13 10.78
N GLY A 164 -17.33 1.76 9.71
CA GLY A 164 -18.70 2.18 9.43
C GLY A 164 -19.37 1.28 8.40
N SER A 165 -20.70 1.29 8.38
CA SER A 165 -21.50 0.49 7.47
C SER A 165 -22.71 1.27 6.96
N VAL A 166 -23.16 0.92 5.76
CA VAL A 166 -24.36 1.45 5.10
C VAL A 166 -25.16 0.25 4.59
N ASP A 167 -26.42 0.14 5.01
CA ASP A 167 -27.25 -1.05 4.70
C ASP A 167 -27.64 -1.16 3.22
N GLU A 168 -27.75 -0.02 2.53
CA GLU A 168 -28.15 0.07 1.12
C GLU A 168 -27.26 1.06 0.37
N MET A 169 -26.10 0.60 -0.09
CA MET A 169 -25.17 1.39 -0.90
C MET A 169 -25.35 1.10 -2.38
N ASP A 170 -25.38 2.16 -3.20
CA ASP A 170 -25.36 2.06 -4.66
C ASP A 170 -23.92 2.18 -5.16
N LEU A 171 -23.31 1.03 -5.46
CA LEU A 171 -21.92 0.94 -5.94
C LEU A 171 -21.78 1.25 -7.44
N SER A 172 -22.87 1.47 -8.17
CA SER A 172 -22.82 1.75 -9.61
C SER A 172 -22.52 3.21 -9.94
N LYS A 173 -22.61 4.10 -8.93
CA LYS A 173 -22.40 5.54 -9.09
C LYS A 173 -20.93 5.84 -9.38
N LYS A 174 -20.69 6.62 -10.44
CA LYS A 174 -19.35 7.04 -10.84
C LYS A 174 -18.79 8.20 -10.01
N ASP A 175 -19.67 9.01 -9.44
CA ASP A 175 -19.31 10.10 -8.52
C ASP A 175 -19.27 9.52 -7.11
N VAL A 176 -18.06 9.15 -6.68
CA VAL A 176 -17.81 8.47 -5.41
C VAL A 176 -17.48 9.51 -4.34
N GLU A 177 -18.16 9.42 -3.19
CA GLU A 177 -17.81 10.24 -2.02
C GLU A 177 -16.41 9.90 -1.51
N GLU A 178 -15.75 10.85 -0.84
CA GLU A 178 -14.42 10.62 -0.29
C GLU A 178 -14.47 10.32 1.21
N VAL A 179 -13.65 9.38 1.62
CA VAL A 179 -13.23 9.23 3.01
C VAL A 179 -12.04 10.15 3.23
N SER A 180 -12.16 11.01 4.25
CA SER A 180 -11.12 11.94 4.65
C SER A 180 -10.78 11.71 6.12
N VAL A 181 -9.52 11.42 6.42
CA VAL A 181 -9.04 11.19 7.79
C VAL A 181 -7.82 12.04 8.07
N THR A 182 -7.92 12.91 9.06
CA THR A 182 -6.78 13.63 9.62
C THR A 182 -6.29 12.91 10.87
N PHE A 183 -5.00 12.58 10.95
CA PHE A 183 -4.45 11.83 12.06
C PHE A 183 -3.02 12.27 12.42
N THR A 184 -2.61 12.00 13.65
CA THR A 184 -1.21 12.20 14.09
C THR A 184 -0.52 10.86 14.22
N SER A 185 0.78 10.81 13.91
CA SER A 185 1.59 9.60 14.03
C SER A 185 3.01 9.97 14.46
N GLN A 186 3.54 9.22 15.44
CA GLN A 186 4.93 9.36 15.87
C GLN A 186 5.88 8.50 15.02
N THR A 187 5.36 7.48 14.33
CA THR A 187 6.14 6.46 13.63
C THR A 187 6.10 6.61 12.12
N LEU A 188 5.02 7.14 11.54
CA LEU A 188 4.88 7.34 10.10
C LEU A 188 5.91 8.36 9.59
N ARG A 189 6.66 7.96 8.57
CA ARG A 189 7.55 8.85 7.81
C ARG A 189 7.28 8.62 6.33
N ILE A 190 6.92 9.66 5.60
CA ILE A 190 6.72 9.58 4.17
C ILE A 190 8.09 9.85 3.53
N ILE A 191 8.72 8.79 3.04
CA ILE A 191 9.99 8.87 2.30
C ILE A 191 9.71 8.39 0.88
N ASP A 192 9.92 9.27 -0.09
CA ASP A 192 9.79 8.94 -1.51
C ASP A 192 11.16 8.70 -2.15
N ILE A 193 11.20 7.83 -3.15
CA ILE A 193 12.39 7.53 -3.94
C ILE A 193 12.20 8.23 -5.29
N THR A 194 12.85 9.37 -5.47
CA THR A 194 12.72 10.20 -6.68
C THR A 194 13.57 9.70 -7.83
N SER A 195 14.60 8.91 -7.54
CA SER A 195 15.44 8.24 -8.53
C SER A 195 16.01 6.96 -7.94
N THR A 196 16.05 5.91 -8.75
CA THR A 196 16.70 4.65 -8.41
C THR A 196 17.56 4.17 -9.56
N LYS A 197 18.72 3.57 -9.25
CA LYS A 197 19.57 2.87 -10.21
C LYS A 197 20.10 1.60 -9.53
N LEU A 198 19.92 0.47 -10.19
CA LEU A 198 20.44 -0.81 -9.76
C LEU A 198 21.54 -1.24 -10.74
N ILE A 199 22.72 -1.50 -10.24
CA ILE A 199 23.83 -2.10 -10.98
C ILE A 199 24.00 -3.51 -10.44
N ALA A 200 23.97 -4.49 -11.34
CA ALA A 200 24.15 -5.90 -11.02
C ALA A 200 25.37 -6.43 -11.76
N GLU A 201 26.26 -7.09 -11.03
CA GLU A 201 27.40 -7.82 -11.58
C GLU A 201 27.21 -9.31 -11.25
N PRO A 202 26.50 -10.08 -12.10
CA PRO A 202 26.02 -11.41 -11.75
C PRO A 202 27.15 -12.39 -11.43
N PHE A 203 28.25 -12.33 -12.17
CA PHE A 203 29.41 -13.21 -11.97
C PHE A 203 30.11 -12.97 -10.62
N GLU A 204 30.11 -11.72 -10.17
CA GLU A 204 30.69 -11.35 -8.87
C GLU A 204 29.67 -11.38 -7.72
N ARG A 205 28.39 -11.62 -8.08
CA ARG A 205 27.20 -11.51 -7.23
C ARG A 205 27.10 -10.19 -6.50
N LYS A 206 27.69 -9.12 -7.07
CA LYS A 206 27.67 -7.78 -6.48
C LYS A 206 26.46 -7.02 -7.00
N MET A 207 25.86 -6.27 -6.09
CA MET A 207 24.77 -5.37 -6.37
C MET A 207 25.12 -4.00 -5.79
N GLU A 208 24.81 -2.95 -6.54
CA GLU A 208 24.86 -1.58 -6.08
C GLU A 208 23.50 -0.93 -6.35
N LEU A 209 22.84 -0.49 -5.28
CA LEU A 209 21.56 0.20 -5.32
C LEU A 209 21.77 1.66 -4.94
N ASP A 210 21.57 2.53 -5.92
CA ASP A 210 21.67 3.97 -5.78
C ASP A 210 20.27 4.57 -5.69
N LEU A 211 20.01 5.33 -4.64
CA LEU A 211 18.72 5.94 -4.33
C LEU A 211 18.90 7.45 -4.15
N LYS A 212 18.04 8.23 -4.78
CA LYS A 212 17.73 9.59 -4.34
C LYS A 212 16.43 9.55 -3.57
N ILE A 213 16.48 9.93 -2.30
CA ILE A 213 15.35 9.90 -1.41
C ILE A 213 14.94 11.32 -1.01
N GLN A 214 13.65 11.52 -0.77
CA GLN A 214 13.10 12.77 -0.29
C GLN A 214 12.18 12.53 0.89
N HIS A 215 12.31 13.32 1.95
CA HIS A 215 11.44 13.28 3.10
C HIS A 215 10.22 14.19 2.87
N LEU A 216 9.05 13.58 2.72
CA LEU A 216 7.80 14.25 2.36
C LEU A 216 6.80 14.36 3.51
N GLY A 217 7.10 13.84 4.70
CA GLY A 217 6.16 13.98 5.81
C GLY A 217 6.49 13.20 7.07
N GLY A 218 6.03 13.75 8.20
CA GLY A 218 6.33 13.28 9.55
C GLY A 218 7.48 14.04 10.19
N GLU A 219 7.91 13.57 11.36
CA GLU A 219 9.08 14.14 12.06
C GLU A 219 10.37 13.87 11.29
N ASP A 220 11.45 14.57 11.66
CA ASP A 220 12.75 14.39 11.03
C ASP A 220 13.19 12.91 10.99
N ALA A 221 13.67 12.50 9.82
CA ALA A 221 14.10 11.12 9.57
C ALA A 221 15.62 11.02 9.68
N SER A 222 16.12 10.43 10.77
CA SER A 222 17.56 10.16 10.97
C SER A 222 18.01 8.81 10.45
N ARG A 223 17.07 7.93 10.12
CA ARG A 223 17.33 6.55 9.70
C ARG A 223 16.32 6.08 8.66
N ILE A 224 16.74 5.13 7.84
CA ILE A 224 15.86 4.36 6.96
C ILE A 224 16.14 2.86 7.11
N THR A 225 15.09 2.06 7.02
CA THR A 225 15.19 0.60 6.98
C THR A 225 14.78 0.13 5.59
N LEU A 226 15.65 -0.64 4.95
CA LEU A 226 15.39 -1.27 3.66
C LEU A 226 15.52 -2.78 3.81
N ARG A 227 15.02 -3.53 2.83
CA ARG A 227 15.14 -4.99 2.79
C ARG A 227 16.03 -5.41 1.63
N LEU A 228 17.08 -6.14 1.95
CA LEU A 228 17.96 -6.83 1.02
C LEU A 228 17.61 -8.33 1.00
N PRO A 229 18.10 -9.12 0.02
CA PRO A 229 18.01 -10.57 0.10
C PRO A 229 18.55 -11.09 1.44
N ILE A 230 17.85 -12.06 2.04
CA ILE A 230 18.28 -12.75 3.27
C ILE A 230 19.69 -13.31 3.06
N ASN A 231 20.53 -13.27 4.09
CA ASN A 231 21.93 -13.68 4.03
C ASN A 231 22.82 -12.93 3.01
N SER A 232 22.44 -11.70 2.64
CA SER A 232 23.36 -10.80 1.92
C SER A 232 24.57 -10.49 2.78
N TYR A 233 25.72 -10.26 2.15
CA TYR A 233 26.98 -10.02 2.86
C TYR A 233 27.79 -8.90 2.20
N ASN A 234 28.87 -8.47 2.85
CA ASN A 234 29.68 -7.33 2.43
C ASN A 234 28.83 -6.06 2.18
N ILE A 235 27.92 -5.78 3.10
CA ILE A 235 26.99 -4.66 2.98
C ILE A 235 27.70 -3.36 3.36
N GLU A 236 27.62 -2.37 2.48
CA GLU A 236 28.17 -1.04 2.69
C GLU A 236 27.18 0.02 2.24
N ALA A 237 26.83 0.93 3.14
CA ALA A 237 26.04 2.12 2.83
C ALA A 237 26.94 3.36 2.70
N ARG A 238 26.68 4.19 1.69
CA ARG A 238 27.42 5.42 1.39
C ARG A 238 26.48 6.57 1.06
N ASP A 239 26.91 7.79 1.36
CA ASP A 239 26.38 9.02 0.80
C ASP A 239 27.43 9.72 -0.07
N HIS A 240 27.16 10.95 -0.50
CA HIS A 240 28.11 11.74 -1.30
C HIS A 240 29.46 12.00 -0.60
N LEU A 241 29.52 11.93 0.73
CA LEU A 241 30.72 12.17 1.53
C LEU A 241 31.47 10.87 1.88
N GLY A 242 30.93 9.71 1.50
CA GLY A 242 31.53 8.41 1.70
C GLY A 242 30.70 7.50 2.61
N LYS A 243 31.36 6.57 3.29
CA LYS A 243 30.70 5.55 4.11
C LYS A 243 29.89 6.16 5.25
N ILE A 244 28.69 5.64 5.47
CA ILE A 244 27.79 5.98 6.59
C ILE A 244 27.49 4.76 7.45
N SER A 245 26.92 4.99 8.64
CA SER A 245 26.60 3.92 9.58
C SER A 245 25.44 3.07 9.05
N SER A 246 25.64 1.76 9.05
CA SER A 246 24.62 0.79 8.70
C SER A 246 24.74 -0.48 9.54
N SER A 247 23.62 -1.10 9.87
CA SER A 247 23.55 -2.45 10.44
C SER A 247 22.67 -3.34 9.58
N TYR A 248 22.95 -4.64 9.58
CA TYR A 248 22.22 -5.63 8.81
C TYR A 248 21.82 -6.81 9.69
N ASP A 249 20.57 -7.21 9.55
CA ASP A 249 20.02 -8.44 10.12
C ASP A 249 19.91 -9.48 9.00
N ALA A 250 20.73 -10.52 9.09
CA ALA A 250 20.82 -11.57 8.07
C ALA A 250 19.56 -12.45 8.02
N GLU A 251 18.86 -12.63 9.15
CA GLU A 251 17.66 -13.46 9.24
C GLU A 251 16.47 -12.77 8.56
N THR A 252 16.29 -11.47 8.83
CA THR A 252 15.16 -10.71 8.30
C THR A 252 15.45 -10.00 6.97
N GLY A 253 16.72 -9.95 6.58
CA GLY A 253 17.21 -9.19 5.44
C GLY A 253 17.14 -7.67 5.63
N GLN A 254 16.90 -7.18 6.86
CA GLN A 254 16.74 -5.75 7.11
C GLN A 254 18.11 -5.06 7.19
N VAL A 255 18.32 -4.04 6.36
CA VAL A 255 19.44 -3.10 6.50
C VAL A 255 18.92 -1.79 7.08
N ARG A 256 19.47 -1.38 8.22
CA ARG A 256 19.17 -0.09 8.87
C ARG A 256 20.32 0.86 8.60
N ILE A 257 20.02 2.01 8.04
CA ILE A 257 21.01 2.99 7.60
C ILE A 257 20.73 4.29 8.33
N THR A 258 21.75 4.85 8.98
CA THR A 258 21.68 6.11 9.72
C THR A 258 22.29 7.21 8.88
N PHE A 259 21.51 8.25 8.61
CA PHE A 259 21.97 9.42 7.86
C PHE A 259 22.93 10.26 8.71
N ARG A 260 23.85 11.00 8.06
CA ARG A 260 24.75 11.92 8.78
C ARG A 260 24.00 13.05 9.47
N GLN A 261 22.91 13.48 8.88
CA GLN A 261 22.01 14.50 9.39
C GLN A 261 20.58 14.00 9.21
N ALA A 262 19.71 14.34 10.17
CA ALA A 262 18.29 13.99 10.05
C ALA A 262 17.67 14.80 8.91
N LEU A 263 16.92 14.12 8.04
CA LEU A 263 16.22 14.74 6.93
C LEU A 263 14.96 15.43 7.43
N LYS A 264 14.88 16.74 7.22
CA LYS A 264 13.68 17.54 7.52
C LYS A 264 12.67 17.45 6.39
N PHE A 265 11.46 17.90 6.64
CA PHE A 265 10.42 17.96 5.60
C PHE A 265 10.90 18.75 4.37
N GLY A 266 10.75 18.14 3.18
CA GLY A 266 11.17 18.68 1.90
C GLY A 266 12.61 18.39 1.52
N GLU A 267 13.46 18.02 2.47
CA GLU A 267 14.87 17.70 2.22
C GLU A 267 15.03 16.35 1.51
N GLY A 268 16.09 16.24 0.73
CA GLY A 268 16.47 15.00 0.06
C GLY A 268 17.93 14.68 0.25
N THR A 269 18.27 13.41 0.05
CA THR A 269 19.66 12.94 0.09
C THR A 269 19.87 11.80 -0.90
N TYR A 270 21.14 11.46 -1.10
CA TYR A 270 21.56 10.32 -1.89
C TYR A 270 22.08 9.22 -0.97
N LEU A 271 21.72 7.98 -1.31
CA LEU A 271 22.12 6.78 -0.61
C LEU A 271 22.53 5.73 -1.62
N SER A 272 23.75 5.21 -1.50
CA SER A 272 24.24 4.05 -2.25
C SER A 272 24.42 2.87 -1.31
N ILE A 273 23.95 1.69 -1.71
CA ILE A 273 24.03 0.45 -0.94
C ILE A 273 24.68 -0.60 -1.81
N ARG A 274 25.85 -1.05 -1.40
CA ARG A 274 26.60 -2.12 -2.05
C ARG A 274 26.48 -3.37 -1.22
N PHE A 275 26.20 -4.51 -1.85
CA PHE A 275 26.10 -5.79 -1.16
C PHE A 275 26.39 -6.94 -2.12
N LYS A 276 26.67 -8.11 -1.56
CA LYS A 276 26.73 -9.36 -2.31
C LYS A 276 25.53 -10.25 -2.00
N ILE A 277 24.98 -10.86 -3.04
CA ILE A 277 23.89 -11.83 -2.94
C ILE A 277 24.47 -13.20 -2.51
N PRO A 278 23.81 -13.95 -1.60
CA PRO A 278 24.24 -15.29 -1.21
C PRO A 278 24.24 -16.27 -2.39
N GLU A 279 25.04 -17.33 -2.29
CA GLU A 279 25.18 -18.32 -3.37
C GLU A 279 23.86 -19.06 -3.69
N ASN A 280 23.00 -19.21 -2.69
CA ASN A 280 21.74 -19.98 -2.73
C ASN A 280 20.50 -19.09 -2.81
N SER A 281 20.60 -17.91 -3.44
CA SER A 281 19.43 -17.09 -3.75
C SER A 281 18.67 -17.64 -4.96
N SER A 282 17.89 -18.70 -4.76
CA SER A 282 16.83 -19.13 -5.71
C SER A 282 15.55 -18.32 -5.54
#